data_AF-A0A2G9R689-F1
#
_entry.id   AF-A0A2G9R689-F1
#
_cell.length_a   1.000
_cell.length_b   1.000
_cell.length_c   1.000
_cell.angle_alpha   90.00
_cell.angle_beta   90.00
_cell.angle_gamma   90.00
#
_symmetry.space_group_name_H-M   'P 1'
#
loop_
_entity.id
_entity.type
_entity.pdbx_description
1 polymer ?
#
loop_
_entity_poly.entity_id
_entity_poly.type
_entity_poly.pdbx_seq_one_letter_code
_entity_poly.pdbx_strand_id
1 'polypeptide(L)'
;MDPFVPHATVRRPRRGNSDAQKRSSKHRKRGSTNEKSPAWAKGVKKDDLELLCPDGSRKPITEYESCNLAVVPAHAVVTTPNRKDIVVRVLKKQQEQFGRNVGLNPPFQMFVSEERKDQLFKDSTQCLTEVKENTMNEYLGKPYSDAIENLNKCGKSGLLEACTFHTCKL
;
A
#
# COMPACT_ATOMS: atom_id res chain seq x y z
N MET A 1 -12.48 -12.48 -19.24
CA MET A 1 -11.97 -13.07 -17.98
C MET A 1 -10.83 -12.20 -17.50
N ASP A 2 -10.89 -11.74 -16.25
CA ASP A 2 -9.95 -10.76 -15.69
C ASP A 2 -8.57 -11.43 -15.51
N PRO A 3 -7.51 -11.01 -16.23
CA PRO A 3 -6.27 -11.79 -16.32
C PRO A 3 -5.35 -11.64 -15.10
N PHE A 4 -5.66 -10.73 -14.18
CA PHE A 4 -4.82 -10.44 -13.02
C PHE A 4 -5.68 -10.24 -11.78
N VAL A 5 -5.63 -11.21 -10.87
CA VAL A 5 -6.37 -11.13 -9.60
C VAL A 5 -5.35 -11.01 -8.47
N PRO A 6 -5.58 -10.11 -7.49
CA PRO A 6 -4.78 -10.04 -6.27
C PRO A 6 -4.84 -11.36 -5.50
N HIS A 7 -3.69 -11.87 -5.04
CA HIS A 7 -3.64 -13.20 -4.41
C HIS A 7 -2.97 -13.21 -3.04
N ALA A 8 -2.07 -12.26 -2.80
CA ALA A 8 -1.56 -11.97 -1.48
C ALA A 8 -1.64 -10.47 -1.24
N THR A 9 -2.15 -10.05 -0.10
CA THR A 9 -2.21 -8.66 0.31
C THR A 9 -1.29 -8.42 1.48
N VAL A 10 -0.64 -7.26 1.47
CA VAL A 10 0.27 -6.84 2.53
C VAL A 10 -0.56 -6.45 3.76
N ARG A 11 -0.40 -7.20 4.85
CA ARG A 11 -0.91 -6.76 6.15
C ARG A 11 0.01 -5.68 6.70
N ARG A 12 -0.58 -4.54 7.02
CA ARG A 12 0.10 -3.45 7.72
C ARG A 12 -0.26 -3.51 9.20
N PRO A 13 0.61 -3.03 10.10
CA PRO A 13 0.23 -2.95 11.50
C PRO A 13 -0.98 -2.01 11.64
N ARG A 14 -1.98 -2.38 12.44
CA ARG A 14 -2.90 -1.40 13.03
C ARG A 14 -2.05 -0.57 13.99
N ARG A 15 -1.59 0.61 13.56
CA ARG A 15 -0.80 1.47 14.45
C ARG A 15 -1.75 2.43 15.16
N GLY A 16 -1.78 2.31 16.49
CA GLY A 16 -2.49 3.24 17.34
C GLY A 16 -1.97 4.67 17.16
N ASN A 17 -2.92 5.62 17.18
CA ASN A 17 -2.88 7.07 17.39
C ASN A 17 -1.75 7.96 16.80
N SER A 18 -0.81 7.43 16.02
CA SER A 18 0.32 8.23 15.52
C SER A 18 0.77 7.96 14.09
N ASP A 19 0.29 6.92 13.41
CA ASP A 19 0.83 6.51 12.10
C ASP A 19 -0.25 6.38 11.01
N ALA A 20 -0.86 7.54 10.83
CA ALA A 20 -2.09 7.92 10.17
C ALA A 20 -2.11 8.04 8.64
N GLN A 21 -1.21 7.40 7.89
CA GLN A 21 -1.16 7.70 6.47
C GLN A 21 -0.56 6.53 5.69
N LYS A 22 -1.22 6.11 4.60
CA LYS A 22 -0.50 5.48 3.47
C LYS A 22 0.52 6.46 2.81
N ARG A 23 0.71 7.65 3.39
CA ARG A 23 0.91 8.94 2.74
C ARG A 23 1.84 9.93 3.51
N SER A 24 2.44 9.52 4.64
CA SER A 24 3.47 10.31 5.36
C SER A 24 4.86 9.72 5.15
N SER A 25 5.11 8.95 4.08
CA SER A 25 6.47 8.50 3.79
C SER A 25 7.42 9.68 3.50
N LYS A 26 6.90 10.87 3.14
CA LYS A 26 7.70 12.11 3.07
C LYS A 26 7.92 12.80 4.42
N HIS A 27 7.07 12.57 5.43
CA HIS A 27 7.18 13.17 6.76
C HIS A 27 7.29 12.13 7.89
N ARG A 28 7.82 10.93 7.60
CA ARG A 28 8.26 9.96 8.61
C ARG A 28 9.53 10.46 9.30
N LYS A 29 9.46 11.65 9.90
CA LYS A 29 10.40 12.15 10.89
C LYS A 29 9.57 12.39 12.13
N ARG A 30 9.34 11.25 12.78
CA ARG A 30 9.06 11.05 14.20
C ARG A 30 9.17 12.37 14.97
N GLY A 31 8.04 12.85 15.49
CA GLY A 31 8.03 13.92 16.47
C GLY A 31 9.00 13.56 17.60
N SER A 32 9.84 14.53 17.94
CA SER A 32 10.83 14.56 19.01
C SER A 32 12.16 13.81 18.78
N THR A 33 13.19 14.63 18.57
CA THR A 33 14.64 14.41 18.75
C THR A 33 15.27 13.19 18.07
N ASN A 34 15.58 13.27 16.77
CA ASN A 34 16.58 12.38 16.16
C ASN A 34 17.40 13.15 15.11
N GLU A 35 18.73 13.03 15.17
CA GLU A 35 19.75 13.70 14.35
C GLU A 35 19.61 13.50 12.82
N LYS A 36 18.67 12.67 12.37
CA LYS A 36 18.50 12.31 10.96
C LYS A 36 17.47 13.17 10.21
N SER A 37 16.96 14.28 10.78
CA SER A 37 16.03 15.20 10.08
C SER A 37 16.73 16.14 9.10
N PRO A 38 16.18 16.40 7.89
CA PRO A 38 16.82 17.34 6.98
C PRO A 38 16.65 18.75 7.56
N ALA A 39 17.51 19.69 7.18
CA ALA A 39 17.47 21.05 7.75
C ALA A 39 16.07 21.69 7.68
N TRP A 40 15.35 21.50 6.56
CA TRP A 40 14.03 22.08 6.32
C TRP A 40 12.91 21.55 7.22
N ALA A 41 13.05 20.37 7.82
CA ALA A 41 12.04 19.78 8.71
C ALA A 41 12.50 19.73 10.17
N LYS A 42 13.61 20.39 10.51
CA LYS A 42 14.10 20.47 11.88
C LYS A 42 13.20 21.44 12.67
N GLY A 43 12.64 20.96 13.78
CA GLY A 43 11.79 21.78 14.66
C GLY A 43 10.29 21.73 14.35
N VAL A 44 9.87 21.19 13.20
CA VAL A 44 8.45 20.98 12.88
C VAL A 44 7.87 19.89 13.79
N LYS A 45 6.81 20.22 14.53
CA LYS A 45 6.10 19.31 15.42
C LYS A 45 4.85 18.75 14.73
N LYS A 46 4.35 17.65 15.29
CA LYS A 46 3.09 17.03 14.88
C LYS A 46 1.92 18.02 14.95
N ASP A 47 1.90 18.84 16.00
CA ASP A 47 0.83 19.77 16.31
C ASP A 47 0.89 21.05 15.45
N ASP A 48 1.97 21.25 14.69
CA ASP A 48 2.09 22.34 13.71
C ASP A 48 1.42 21.97 12.37
N LEU A 49 0.88 20.75 12.25
CA LEU A 49 0.32 20.20 11.02
C LEU A 49 -1.13 19.80 11.20
N GLU A 50 -1.91 19.93 10.13
CA GLU A 50 -3.32 19.55 10.08
C GLU A 50 -3.64 18.79 8.79
N LEU A 51 -4.74 18.06 8.82
CA LEU A 51 -5.32 17.36 7.67
C LEU A 51 -6.34 18.27 6.98
N LEU A 52 -6.38 18.17 5.66
CA LEU A 52 -7.46 18.72 4.85
C LEU A 52 -8.50 17.63 4.62
N CYS A 53 -9.74 17.92 5.02
CA CYS A 53 -10.85 17.01 4.92
C CYS A 53 -11.65 17.26 3.62
N PRO A 54 -12.34 16.25 3.06
CA PRO A 54 -13.13 16.42 1.84
C PRO A 54 -14.29 17.43 1.95
N ASP A 55 -14.79 17.68 3.17
CA ASP A 55 -15.83 18.68 3.45
C ASP A 55 -15.27 20.13 3.54
N GLY A 56 -13.97 20.31 3.28
CA GLY A 56 -13.29 21.59 3.38
C GLY A 56 -12.84 21.96 4.79
N SER A 57 -13.17 21.16 5.81
CA SER A 57 -12.71 21.38 7.18
C SER A 57 -11.23 20.99 7.36
N ARG A 58 -10.67 21.40 8.49
CA ARG A 58 -9.31 21.06 8.93
C ARG A 58 -9.39 20.30 10.24
N LYS A 59 -8.57 19.27 10.38
CA LYS A 59 -8.52 18.44 11.59
C LYS A 59 -7.10 18.09 12.02
N PRO A 60 -6.85 17.81 13.31
CA PRO A 60 -5.55 17.32 13.78
C PRO A 60 -5.12 16.05 13.05
N ILE A 61 -3.81 15.83 12.86
CA ILE A 61 -3.33 14.65 12.11
C ILE A 61 -3.64 13.29 12.76
N THR A 62 -4.07 13.29 14.03
CA THR A 62 -4.58 12.12 14.74
C THR A 62 -5.93 11.65 14.24
N GLU A 63 -6.74 12.53 13.64
CA GLU A 63 -8.10 12.23 13.18
C GLU A 63 -8.17 11.68 11.74
N TYR A 64 -7.09 11.10 11.24
CA TYR A 64 -7.01 10.60 9.86
C TYR A 64 -8.05 9.54 9.50
N GLU A 65 -8.56 8.78 10.48
CA GLU A 65 -9.57 7.77 10.23
C GLU A 65 -10.90 8.40 9.82
N SER A 66 -11.25 9.55 10.42
CA SER A 66 -12.46 10.31 10.10
C SER A 66 -12.22 11.40 9.06
N CYS A 67 -10.99 11.89 8.91
CA CYS A 67 -10.60 12.91 7.93
C CYS A 67 -9.45 12.42 7.05
N ASN A 68 -9.80 11.92 5.88
CA ASN A 68 -8.86 11.53 4.84
C ASN A 68 -9.48 11.76 3.46
N LEU A 69 -8.62 11.89 2.45
CA LEU A 69 -9.08 12.06 1.07
C LEU A 69 -9.66 10.77 0.48
N ALA A 70 -9.17 9.61 0.92
CA ALA A 70 -9.64 8.30 0.50
C ALA A 70 -8.99 7.19 1.33
N VAL A 71 -9.74 6.11 1.53
CA VAL A 71 -9.20 4.81 1.91
C VAL A 71 -8.60 4.16 0.68
N VAL A 72 -7.36 3.70 0.78
CA VAL A 72 -6.65 3.05 -0.32
C VAL A 72 -6.44 1.58 0.02
N PRO A 73 -6.85 0.63 -0.84
CA PRO A 73 -6.62 -0.80 -0.65
C PRO A 73 -5.16 -1.11 -0.36
N ALA A 74 -4.89 -2.21 0.34
CA ALA A 74 -3.52 -2.63 0.58
C ALA A 74 -2.78 -2.91 -0.74
N HIS A 75 -1.45 -3.03 -0.69
CA HIS A 75 -0.71 -3.47 -1.88
C HIS A 75 -0.87 -4.99 -1.99
N ALA A 76 -0.98 -5.50 -3.20
CA ALA A 76 -1.10 -6.92 -3.45
C ALA A 76 -0.06 -7.45 -4.43
N VAL A 77 0.26 -8.73 -4.27
CA VAL A 77 0.89 -9.54 -5.30
C VAL A 77 -0.20 -10.03 -6.25
N VAL A 78 0.00 -9.77 -7.54
CA VAL A 78 -0.87 -10.20 -8.63
C VAL A 78 -0.16 -11.26 -9.47
N THR A 79 -0.89 -12.24 -9.97
CA THR A 79 -0.38 -13.17 -10.98
C THR A 79 -1.53 -13.63 -11.87
N THR A 80 -1.22 -14.46 -12.86
CA THR A 80 -2.22 -15.07 -13.74
C THR A 80 -3.04 -16.11 -12.95
N PRO A 81 -4.33 -16.31 -13.27
CA PRO A 81 -5.20 -17.22 -12.53
C PRO A 81 -4.65 -18.64 -12.38
N ASN A 82 -4.00 -19.16 -13.42
CA ASN A 82 -3.40 -20.50 -13.44
C ASN A 82 -2.17 -20.67 -12.53
N ARG A 83 -1.60 -19.58 -12.00
CA ARG A 83 -0.43 -19.60 -11.10
C ARG A 83 -0.76 -19.24 -9.65
N LYS A 84 -2.02 -18.93 -9.36
CA LYS A 84 -2.49 -18.49 -8.03
C LYS A 84 -1.95 -19.37 -6.91
N ASP A 85 -2.27 -20.66 -6.95
CA ASP A 85 -1.98 -21.58 -5.85
C ASP A 85 -0.48 -21.79 -5.63
N ILE A 86 0.30 -21.78 -6.71
CA ILE A 86 1.76 -21.91 -6.65
C ILE A 86 2.36 -20.66 -6.02
N VAL A 87 1.95 -19.47 -6.45
CA VAL A 87 2.44 -18.19 -5.92
C VAL A 87 2.08 -18.05 -4.45
N VAL A 88 0.83 -18.31 -4.06
CA VAL A 88 0.40 -18.25 -2.65
C VAL A 88 1.21 -19.22 -1.79
N ARG A 89 1.39 -20.47 -2.24
CA ARG A 89 2.16 -21.50 -1.52
C ARG A 89 3.62 -21.09 -1.34
N VAL A 90 4.26 -20.60 -2.40
CA VAL A 90 5.67 -20.16 -2.34
C VAL A 90 5.81 -18.98 -1.39
N LEU A 91 4.97 -17.95 -1.51
CA LEU A 91 5.03 -16.77 -0.64
C LEU A 91 4.79 -17.09 0.83
N LYS A 92 3.88 -18.03 1.15
CA LYS A 92 3.67 -18.53 2.52
C LYS A 92 4.94 -19.17 3.08
N LYS A 93 5.56 -20.09 2.34
CA LYS A 93 6.81 -20.73 2.76
C LYS A 93 7.96 -19.73 2.93
N GLN A 94 8.10 -18.78 2.00
CA GLN A 94 9.17 -17.78 2.05
C GLN A 94 9.00 -16.81 3.22
N GLN A 95 7.77 -16.36 3.54
CA GLN A 95 7.55 -15.49 4.69
C GLN A 95 7.73 -16.21 6.04
N GLU A 96 7.51 -17.53 6.10
CA GLU A 96 7.79 -18.31 7.31
C GLU A 96 9.30 -18.36 7.60
N GLN A 97 10.14 -18.37 6.57
CA GLN A 97 11.60 -18.43 6.69
C GLN A 97 12.27 -17.05 6.80
N PHE A 98 11.70 -16.02 6.16
CA PHE A 98 12.35 -14.71 5.98
C PHE A 98 11.45 -13.52 6.36
N GLY A 99 10.29 -13.77 6.96
CA GLY A 99 9.37 -12.73 7.42
C GLY A 99 9.83 -12.03 8.70
N ARG A 100 8.95 -11.22 9.29
CA ARG A 100 9.29 -10.43 10.50
C ARG A 100 9.40 -11.22 11.80
N ASN A 101 8.79 -12.39 11.86
CA ASN A 101 8.72 -13.20 13.07
C ASN A 101 9.82 -14.27 13.11
N VAL A 102 10.86 -14.12 12.29
CA VAL A 102 12.02 -15.00 12.27
C VAL A 102 13.00 -14.52 13.35
N GLY A 103 13.79 -15.44 13.90
CA GLY A 103 14.74 -15.17 14.99
C GLY A 103 15.76 -14.06 14.72
N LEU A 104 16.66 -13.84 15.68
CA LEU A 104 17.65 -12.75 15.60
C LEU A 104 18.62 -12.97 14.43
N ASN A 105 18.71 -11.98 13.54
CA ASN A 105 19.64 -11.90 12.39
C ASN A 105 19.47 -13.01 11.32
N PRO A 106 18.33 -13.07 10.61
CA PRO A 106 18.19 -14.00 9.50
C PRO A 106 19.13 -13.62 8.33
N PRO A 107 19.60 -14.59 7.53
CA PRO A 107 20.47 -14.33 6.38
C PRO A 107 19.77 -13.51 5.28
N PHE A 108 18.44 -13.45 5.30
CA PHE A 108 17.63 -12.65 4.40
C PHE A 108 16.37 -12.14 5.12
N GLN A 109 15.97 -10.90 4.83
CA GLN A 109 14.76 -10.27 5.37
C GLN A 109 13.83 -9.85 4.24
N MET A 110 12.72 -10.56 4.07
CA MET A 110 11.79 -10.36 2.97
C MET A 110 11.10 -8.98 2.96
N PHE A 111 10.92 -8.37 4.14
CA PHE A 111 10.20 -7.11 4.33
C PHE A 111 11.08 -5.97 4.85
N VAL A 112 12.39 -6.08 4.68
CA VAL A 112 13.36 -5.04 5.04
C VAL A 112 14.29 -4.83 3.86
N SER A 113 14.37 -3.60 3.39
CA SER A 113 15.31 -3.21 2.34
C SER A 113 16.54 -2.51 2.95
N GLU A 114 17.74 -2.79 2.43
CA GLU A 114 19.00 -2.24 2.95
C GLU A 114 19.34 -0.88 2.34
N GLU A 115 19.63 -0.84 1.03
CA GLU A 115 20.12 0.36 0.35
C GLU A 115 19.02 1.36 -0.01
N ARG A 116 17.92 0.85 -0.58
CA ARG A 116 16.78 1.65 -1.06
C ARG A 116 15.53 1.17 -0.35
N LYS A 117 14.66 2.09 0.03
CA LYS A 117 13.41 1.74 0.73
C LYS A 117 12.41 1.09 -0.21
N ASP A 118 11.55 0.25 0.38
CA ASP A 118 10.38 -0.33 -0.27
C ASP A 118 10.68 -1.01 -1.63
N GLN A 119 11.72 -1.85 -1.69
CA GLN A 119 12.15 -2.51 -2.95
C GLN A 119 11.10 -3.50 -3.47
N LEU A 120 11.11 -4.75 -2.98
CA LEU A 120 10.16 -5.78 -3.43
C LEU A 120 8.82 -5.64 -2.71
N PHE A 121 8.90 -5.46 -1.39
CA PHE A 121 7.76 -5.17 -0.53
C PHE A 121 8.04 -3.88 0.22
N LYS A 122 6.98 -3.25 0.74
CA LYS A 122 7.19 -2.12 1.63
C LYS A 122 7.92 -2.54 2.89
N ASP A 123 8.84 -1.71 3.36
CA ASP A 123 9.57 -1.90 4.61
C ASP A 123 8.68 -1.78 5.85
N SER A 124 7.38 -1.55 5.67
CA SER A 124 6.37 -1.51 6.73
C SER A 124 5.46 -2.74 6.75
N THR A 125 5.61 -3.66 5.78
CA THR A 125 4.84 -4.91 5.66
C THR A 125 5.07 -5.80 6.88
N GLN A 126 3.99 -6.23 7.55
CA GLN A 126 4.10 -7.16 8.68
C GLN A 126 4.15 -8.60 8.21
N CYS A 127 3.24 -8.96 7.32
CA CYS A 127 3.14 -10.28 6.71
C CYS A 127 2.33 -10.20 5.42
N LEU A 128 2.31 -11.30 4.68
CA LEU A 128 1.43 -11.49 3.53
C LEU A 128 0.23 -12.34 3.96
N THR A 129 -0.98 -11.88 3.64
CA THR A 129 -2.21 -12.64 3.84
C THR A 129 -2.83 -12.98 2.50
N GLU A 130 -3.40 -14.17 2.38
CA GLU A 130 -4.11 -14.58 1.18
C GLU A 130 -5.34 -13.70 0.94
N VAL A 131 -5.57 -13.34 -0.32
CA VAL A 131 -6.73 -12.58 -0.76
C VAL A 131 -7.90 -13.54 -0.97
N LYS A 132 -9.06 -13.21 -0.40
CA LYS A 132 -10.27 -14.06 -0.48
C LYS A 132 -11.12 -13.71 -1.70
N GLU A 133 -11.01 -12.47 -2.14
CA GLU A 133 -11.69 -11.89 -3.28
C GLU A 133 -11.23 -12.56 -4.59
N ASN A 134 -12.16 -12.73 -5.53
CA ASN A 134 -11.91 -13.47 -6.76
C ASN A 134 -11.70 -12.56 -7.97
N THR A 135 -11.99 -11.26 -7.83
CA THR A 135 -11.78 -10.26 -8.88
C THR A 135 -10.96 -9.07 -8.39
N MET A 136 -10.30 -8.36 -9.30
CA MET A 136 -9.58 -7.13 -8.97
C MET A 136 -10.53 -6.06 -8.39
N ASN A 137 -11.73 -5.92 -8.95
CA ASN A 137 -12.71 -4.93 -8.52
C ASN A 137 -13.24 -5.22 -7.10
N GLU A 138 -13.48 -6.49 -6.75
CA GLU A 138 -13.83 -6.88 -5.38
C GLU A 138 -12.72 -6.52 -4.40
N TYR A 139 -11.47 -6.82 -4.75
CA TYR A 139 -10.31 -6.51 -3.91
C TYR A 139 -10.11 -4.99 -3.71
N LEU A 140 -10.25 -4.21 -4.78
CA LEU A 140 -10.09 -2.76 -4.73
C LEU A 140 -11.25 -2.07 -4.02
N GLY A 141 -12.45 -2.66 -4.08
CA GLY A 141 -13.68 -2.07 -3.59
C GLY A 141 -14.20 -0.96 -4.51
N LYS A 142 -15.50 -0.70 -4.41
CA LYS A 142 -16.21 0.25 -5.29
C LYS A 142 -15.65 1.68 -5.24
N PRO A 143 -15.41 2.31 -4.07
CA PRO A 143 -14.96 3.71 -4.03
C PRO A 143 -13.62 3.94 -4.74
N TYR A 144 -12.70 2.98 -4.62
CA TYR A 144 -11.40 3.09 -5.27
C TYR A 144 -11.50 2.79 -6.77
N SER A 145 -12.29 1.80 -7.15
CA SER A 145 -12.51 1.43 -8.56
C SER A 145 -13.15 2.58 -9.34
N ASP A 146 -14.19 3.21 -8.79
CA ASP A 146 -14.86 4.37 -9.37
C ASP A 146 -13.88 5.56 -9.55
N ALA A 147 -12.99 5.79 -8.58
CA ALA A 147 -11.97 6.84 -8.66
C ALA A 147 -10.96 6.59 -9.79
N ILE A 148 -10.53 5.33 -9.97
CA ILE A 148 -9.61 4.95 -11.06
C ILE A 148 -10.32 5.06 -12.42
N GLU A 149 -11.57 4.62 -12.54
CA GLU A 149 -12.33 4.74 -13.78
C GLU A 149 -12.50 6.20 -14.20
N ASN A 150 -12.83 7.09 -13.25
CA ASN A 150 -12.92 8.51 -13.51
C ASN A 150 -11.57 9.12 -13.90
N LEU A 151 -10.46 8.70 -13.27
CA LEU A 151 -9.13 9.16 -13.64
C LEU A 151 -8.72 8.71 -15.04
N ASN A 152 -9.12 7.49 -15.44
CA ASN A 152 -8.84 6.96 -16.77
C ASN A 152 -9.53 7.75 -17.90
N LYS A 153 -10.55 8.57 -17.60
CA LYS A 153 -11.16 9.50 -18.56
C LYS A 153 -10.22 10.67 -18.89
N CYS A 154 -9.29 11.00 -18.00
CA CYS A 154 -8.27 12.03 -18.23
C CYS A 154 -7.09 11.52 -19.07
N GLY A 155 -7.00 10.21 -19.26
CA GLY A 155 -5.92 9.54 -20.00
C GLY A 155 -5.69 8.14 -19.45
N LYS A 156 -5.53 7.17 -20.36
CA LYS A 156 -5.17 5.80 -20.00
C LYS A 156 -3.66 5.63 -20.10
N SER A 157 -3.11 4.68 -19.35
CA SER A 157 -1.74 4.24 -19.60
C SER A 157 -1.70 3.40 -20.89
N GLY A 158 -0.59 3.43 -21.62
CA GLY A 158 -0.46 2.60 -22.83
C GLY A 158 -0.64 1.10 -22.56
N LEU A 159 -0.30 0.63 -21.34
CA LEU A 159 -0.60 -0.74 -20.92
C LEU A 159 -2.10 -0.99 -20.79
N LEU A 160 -2.84 -0.07 -20.18
CA LEU A 160 -4.30 -0.19 -20.05
C LEU A 160 -4.97 -0.15 -21.43
N GLU A 161 -4.47 0.67 -22.35
CA GLU A 161 -4.94 0.71 -23.73
C GLU A 161 -4.71 -0.63 -24.43
N ALA A 162 -3.50 -1.19 -24.35
CA ALA A 162 -3.20 -2.50 -24.92
C ALA A 162 -4.09 -3.61 -24.32
N CYS A 163 -4.33 -3.60 -23.01
CA CYS A 163 -5.20 -4.57 -22.35
C CYS A 163 -6.69 -4.40 -22.67
N THR A 164 -7.11 -3.24 -23.20
CA THR A 164 -8.51 -2.95 -23.57
C THR A 164 -8.75 -2.86 -25.08
N PHE A 165 -7.71 -3.12 -25.88
CA PHE A 165 -7.71 -3.00 -27.34
C PHE A 165 -8.68 -3.96 -28.04
N HIS A 166 -8.92 -5.14 -27.48
CA HIS A 166 -9.70 -6.21 -28.12
C HIS A 166 -11.23 -5.98 -28.20
N THR A 167 -11.72 -4.77 -27.91
CA THR A 167 -13.14 -4.46 -28.08
C THR A 167 -13.42 -3.99 -29.51
N CYS A 168 -13.51 -4.94 -30.45
CA CYS A 168 -14.21 -4.68 -31.71
C CYS A 168 -15.69 -4.44 -31.36
N LYS A 169 -16.14 -3.18 -31.46
CA LYS A 169 -17.56 -2.88 -31.57
C LYS A 169 -17.97 -3.20 -33.00
N LEU A 170 -18.66 -4.34 -33.20
CA LEU A 170 -19.49 -4.58 -34.38
C LEU A 170 -20.78 -3.77 -34.26
#